data_AF-A0A7Y5RMP9-F1
#
_entry.id   AF-A0A7Y5RMP9-F1
#
_cell.length_a   1.000
_cell.length_b   1.000
_cell.length_c   1.000
_cell.angle_alpha   90.00
_cell.angle_beta   90.00
_cell.angle_gamma   90.00
#
_symmetry.space_group_name_H-M   'P 1'
#
loop_
_entity.id
_entity.type
_entity.pdbx_description
1 polymer ?
#
loop_
_entity_poly.entity_id
_entity_poly.type
_entity_poly.pdbx_seq_one_letter_code
_entity_poly.pdbx_strand_id
1 'polypeptide(L)'
;DFSRTVEKVPTLPSTTSWKPFDDKRHPSYRPTPPAKGTMPAQEPGTRPARPTPYDLDVREEPTSGAITVDLDNRGRRGAHLQARLVEPAGAPHSYTVGAGDELRATWPVTGDYDIHLHGPNGFFRRYAGHAGTDRVRVQVTRLGSSQRLSVAVHAPRGTTVAVENAYGGRTVVGARPVVVDASGTGGWYDLTVVADGTPFLRAFAGHLETGHPSVSEPALGRTRG
;
A
#
# COMPACT_ATOMS: atom_id res chain seq x y z
N ASP A 1 14.61 -9.23 -16.39
CA ASP A 1 13.31 -9.25 -17.11
C ASP A 1 12.68 -10.63 -16.90
N PHE A 2 11.36 -10.73 -16.75
CA PHE A 2 10.69 -12.04 -16.62
C PHE A 2 10.34 -12.66 -17.98
N SER A 3 10.82 -12.06 -19.08
CA SER A 3 10.64 -12.51 -20.47
C SER A 3 11.58 -13.64 -20.87
N ARG A 4 12.60 -13.95 -20.06
CA ARG A 4 13.53 -15.04 -20.33
C ARG A 4 12.88 -16.38 -20.03
N THR A 5 12.55 -17.12 -21.08
CA THR A 5 12.25 -18.54 -20.97
C THR A 5 13.52 -19.25 -20.51
N VAL A 6 13.47 -19.93 -19.36
CA VAL A 6 14.54 -20.85 -18.97
C VAL A 6 14.37 -22.09 -19.86
N GLU A 7 14.98 -22.06 -21.04
CA GLU A 7 14.87 -23.15 -22.04
C GLU A 7 15.53 -24.46 -21.57
N LYS A 8 16.41 -24.37 -20.56
CA LYS A 8 17.10 -25.51 -19.99
C LYS A 8 17.01 -25.44 -18.48
N VAL A 9 16.34 -26.42 -17.87
CA VAL A 9 16.40 -26.64 -16.43
C VAL A 9 17.88 -26.76 -16.06
N PRO A 10 18.42 -25.89 -15.16
CA PRO A 10 19.81 -25.99 -14.78
C PRO A 10 20.07 -27.39 -14.22
N THR A 11 21.17 -28.00 -14.63
CA THR A 11 21.59 -29.27 -14.04
C THR A 11 21.92 -29.01 -12.58
N LEU A 12 21.03 -29.43 -11.69
CA LEU A 12 21.28 -29.37 -10.26
C LEU A 12 22.34 -30.44 -9.92
N PRO A 13 23.28 -30.14 -8.99
CA PRO A 13 24.20 -31.15 -8.51
C PRO A 13 23.41 -32.34 -7.94
N SER A 14 23.92 -33.55 -8.16
CA SER A 14 23.27 -34.76 -7.65
C SER A 14 23.11 -34.69 -6.14
N THR A 15 21.89 -34.93 -5.66
CA THR A 15 21.62 -35.02 -4.22
C THR A 15 21.84 -36.44 -3.67
N THR A 16 22.28 -37.40 -4.49
CA THR A 16 22.47 -38.81 -4.09
C THR A 16 23.42 -38.97 -2.91
N SER A 17 24.46 -38.14 -2.79
CA SER A 17 25.40 -38.16 -1.65
C SER A 17 24.82 -37.63 -0.34
N TRP A 18 23.66 -36.96 -0.38
CA TRP A 18 22.95 -36.49 0.81
C TRP A 18 21.99 -37.54 1.36
N LYS A 19 21.71 -38.60 0.59
CA LYS A 19 20.99 -39.76 1.11
C LYS A 19 21.88 -40.44 2.16
N PRO A 20 21.39 -40.68 3.39
CA PRO A 20 22.11 -41.50 4.36
C PRO A 20 22.46 -42.85 3.73
N PHE A 21 23.74 -43.23 3.75
CA PHE A 21 24.22 -44.47 3.14
C PHE A 21 23.84 -45.73 3.92
N ASP A 22 23.36 -45.56 5.15
CA ASP A 22 23.13 -46.60 6.13
C ASP A 22 21.66 -46.77 6.52
N ASP A 23 20.75 -46.01 5.92
CA ASP A 23 19.32 -45.92 6.26
C ASP A 23 19.07 -45.71 7.77
N LYS A 24 20.04 -45.12 8.49
CA LYS A 24 19.92 -44.80 9.92
C LYS A 24 19.57 -43.33 10.12
N ARG A 25 18.89 -43.05 11.22
CA ARG A 25 18.61 -41.67 11.67
C ARG A 25 19.88 -41.09 12.28
N HIS A 26 20.53 -40.17 11.56
CA HIS A 26 21.66 -39.40 12.07
C HIS A 26 21.17 -38.30 13.02
N PRO A 27 21.99 -37.91 14.02
CA PRO A 27 21.69 -36.76 14.87
C PRO A 27 21.44 -35.51 14.01
N SER A 28 20.32 -34.82 14.24
CA SER A 28 20.04 -33.55 13.55
C SER A 28 21.06 -32.50 13.98
N TYR A 29 21.62 -31.77 13.02
CA TYR A 29 22.34 -30.53 13.33
C TYR A 29 21.39 -29.57 14.04
N ARG A 30 21.69 -29.27 15.30
CA ARG A 30 20.99 -28.25 16.08
C ARG A 30 21.89 -27.03 16.12
N PRO A 31 21.72 -26.05 15.22
CA PRO A 31 22.49 -24.82 15.30
C PRO A 31 22.24 -24.19 16.67
N THR A 32 23.29 -23.91 17.43
CA THR A 32 23.16 -23.14 18.66
C THR A 32 22.82 -21.70 18.27
N PRO A 33 21.64 -21.17 18.63
CA PRO A 33 21.32 -19.79 18.32
C PRO A 33 22.32 -18.85 19.01
N PRO A 34 22.63 -17.69 18.42
CA PRO A 34 23.45 -16.69 19.09
C PRO A 34 22.85 -16.34 20.46
N ALA A 35 23.69 -16.26 21.50
CA ALA A 35 23.24 -15.92 22.86
C ALA A 35 22.53 -14.55 22.94
N LYS A 36 22.79 -13.67 21.97
CA LYS A 36 22.04 -12.43 21.72
C LYS A 36 21.47 -12.47 20.31
N GLY A 37 20.17 -12.67 20.19
CA GLY A 37 19.47 -12.52 18.92
C GLY A 37 19.49 -11.05 18.49
N THR A 38 19.93 -10.77 17.28
CA THR A 38 19.72 -9.47 16.63
C THR A 38 18.80 -9.68 15.43
N MET A 39 17.91 -8.74 15.18
CA MET A 39 17.02 -8.81 14.03
C MET A 39 17.85 -8.57 12.76
N PRO A 40 17.80 -9.46 11.75
CA PRO A 40 18.53 -9.23 10.51
C PRO A 40 18.00 -7.97 9.82
N ALA A 41 18.92 -7.16 9.30
CA ALA A 41 18.55 -6.03 8.46
C ALA A 41 18.05 -6.53 7.10
N GLN A 42 17.06 -5.84 6.53
CA GLN A 42 16.65 -6.11 5.17
C GLN A 42 17.78 -5.75 4.20
N GLU A 43 18.04 -6.61 3.21
CA GLU A 43 19.00 -6.32 2.14
C GLU A 43 18.64 -4.99 1.43
N PRO A 44 19.60 -4.10 1.20
CA PRO A 44 19.35 -2.85 0.48
C PRO A 44 18.89 -3.07 -0.96
N GLY A 45 18.10 -2.11 -1.48
CA GLY A 45 17.71 -2.05 -2.88
C GLY A 45 16.38 -2.74 -3.18
N THR A 46 16.13 -2.93 -4.47
CA THR A 46 14.87 -3.46 -5.00
C THR A 46 15.07 -4.81 -5.69
N ARG A 47 14.05 -5.65 -5.68
CA ARG A 47 14.01 -6.92 -6.43
C ARG A 47 13.10 -6.80 -7.64
N PRO A 48 13.38 -7.50 -8.76
CA PRO A 48 12.44 -7.58 -9.88
C PRO A 48 11.07 -8.11 -9.43
N ALA A 49 9.99 -7.45 -9.88
CA ALA A 49 8.61 -7.81 -9.59
C ALA A 49 7.83 -8.10 -10.90
N ARG A 50 6.96 -9.12 -10.87
CA ARG A 50 6.05 -9.43 -11.98
C ARG A 50 4.83 -8.51 -11.91
N PRO A 51 4.21 -8.15 -13.05
CA PRO A 51 2.97 -7.39 -13.04
C PRO A 51 1.88 -8.17 -12.30
N THR A 52 1.07 -7.45 -11.52
CA THR A 52 -0.07 -8.03 -10.79
C THR A 52 -1.39 -7.69 -11.47
N PRO A 53 -2.46 -8.49 -11.27
CA PRO A 53 -3.76 -8.25 -11.91
C PRO A 53 -4.65 -7.25 -11.14
N TYR A 54 -4.14 -6.63 -10.08
CA TYR A 54 -4.91 -5.78 -9.17
C TYR A 54 -4.86 -4.32 -9.61
N ASP A 55 -6.03 -3.71 -9.73
CA ASP A 55 -6.17 -2.27 -9.97
C ASP A 55 -7.31 -1.77 -9.07
N LEU A 56 -6.94 -1.32 -7.88
CA LEU A 56 -7.86 -0.88 -6.86
C LEU A 56 -7.90 0.64 -6.80
N ASP A 57 -9.10 1.18 -6.62
CA ASP A 57 -9.29 2.57 -6.21
C ASP A 57 -10.25 2.66 -5.03
N VAL A 58 -10.10 3.72 -4.24
CA VAL A 58 -10.98 3.99 -3.11
C VAL A 58 -11.31 5.47 -3.09
N ARG A 59 -12.60 5.77 -3.19
CA ARG A 59 -13.14 7.14 -3.17
C ARG A 59 -13.86 7.38 -1.87
N GLU A 60 -13.46 8.44 -1.15
CA GLU A 60 -14.17 8.90 0.04
C GLU A 60 -15.44 9.64 -0.35
N GLU A 61 -16.54 9.28 0.30
CA GLU A 61 -17.86 9.87 0.06
C GLU A 61 -18.17 10.94 1.12
N PRO A 62 -18.88 12.03 0.76
CA PRO A 62 -19.24 13.07 1.70
C PRO A 62 -20.37 12.59 2.63
N THR A 63 -19.99 12.03 3.78
CA THR A 63 -20.92 11.59 4.83
C THR A 63 -20.70 12.36 6.15
N SER A 64 -21.76 12.49 6.94
CA SER A 64 -21.70 13.01 8.31
C SER A 64 -21.72 11.87 9.32
N GLY A 65 -20.85 11.91 10.33
CA GLY A 65 -20.83 10.90 11.41
C GLY A 65 -20.32 9.52 11.00
N ALA A 66 -19.71 9.41 9.81
CA ALA A 66 -19.10 8.19 9.33
C ALA A 66 -18.00 8.50 8.31
N ILE A 67 -17.02 7.61 8.21
CA ILE A 67 -16.16 7.49 7.03
C ILE A 67 -16.80 6.46 6.11
N THR A 68 -17.30 6.93 4.96
CA THR A 68 -17.82 6.08 3.90
C THR A 68 -16.88 6.14 2.71
N VAL A 69 -16.57 4.96 2.17
CA VAL A 69 -15.74 4.83 1.00
C VAL A 69 -16.37 3.86 0.00
N ASP A 70 -16.22 4.19 -1.27
CA ASP A 70 -16.49 3.29 -2.37
C ASP A 70 -15.20 2.60 -2.80
N LEU A 71 -15.17 1.27 -2.69
CA LEU A 71 -14.07 0.40 -3.09
C LEU A 71 -14.32 -0.06 -4.52
N ASP A 72 -13.51 0.39 -5.46
CA ASP A 72 -13.60 0.01 -6.88
C ASP A 72 -12.45 -0.94 -7.24
N ASN A 73 -12.78 -2.10 -7.81
CA ASN A 73 -11.80 -3.01 -8.37
C ASN A 73 -11.88 -3.02 -9.90
N ARG A 74 -11.10 -2.15 -10.53
CA ARG A 74 -10.91 -2.08 -11.99
C ARG A 74 -10.05 -3.23 -12.54
N GLY A 75 -9.55 -4.10 -11.65
CA GLY A 75 -8.72 -5.25 -11.98
C GLY A 75 -9.49 -6.44 -12.56
N ARG A 76 -8.74 -7.45 -13.05
CA ARG A 76 -9.31 -8.65 -13.71
C ARG A 76 -9.46 -9.84 -12.76
N ARG A 77 -9.24 -9.64 -11.46
CA ARG A 77 -9.33 -10.65 -10.40
C ARG A 77 -9.98 -10.02 -9.18
N GLY A 78 -10.71 -10.82 -8.42
CA GLY A 78 -11.24 -10.38 -7.13
C GLY A 78 -10.11 -9.98 -6.19
N ALA A 79 -10.34 -8.94 -5.39
CA ALA A 79 -9.37 -8.39 -4.47
C ALA A 79 -9.91 -8.39 -3.05
N HIS A 80 -9.07 -8.83 -2.11
CA HIS A 80 -9.38 -8.78 -0.69
C HIS A 80 -8.80 -7.51 -0.07
N LEU A 81 -9.60 -6.82 0.73
CA LEU A 81 -9.16 -5.67 1.54
C LEU A 81 -9.54 -5.90 3.00
N GLN A 82 -8.70 -5.38 3.90
CA GLN A 82 -8.96 -5.40 5.34
C GLN A 82 -8.87 -3.99 5.91
N ALA A 83 -9.97 -3.53 6.52
CA ALA A 83 -9.96 -2.31 7.32
C ALA A 83 -9.68 -2.62 8.78
N ARG A 84 -8.80 -1.83 9.40
CA ARG A 84 -8.45 -1.88 10.82
C ARG A 84 -8.76 -0.51 11.42
N LEU A 85 -9.60 -0.50 12.43
CA LEU A 85 -9.94 0.72 13.15
C LEU A 85 -8.97 0.81 14.33
N VAL A 86 -8.07 1.78 14.27
CA VAL A 86 -7.14 2.12 15.35
C VAL A 86 -7.87 2.97 16.39
N GLU A 87 -8.68 3.93 15.92
CA GLU A 87 -9.57 4.74 16.75
C GLU A 87 -10.94 4.89 16.04
N PRO A 88 -12.07 4.60 16.71
CA PRO A 88 -12.14 3.77 17.92
C PRO A 88 -11.63 2.35 17.64
N ALA A 89 -10.87 1.78 18.57
CA ALA A 89 -10.34 0.42 18.41
C ALA A 89 -11.48 -0.60 18.26
N GLY A 90 -11.40 -1.44 17.22
CA GLY A 90 -12.45 -2.40 16.90
C GLY A 90 -11.94 -3.64 16.17
N ALA A 91 -12.85 -4.58 15.92
CA ALA A 91 -12.53 -5.76 15.12
C ALA A 91 -12.19 -5.37 13.67
N PRO A 92 -11.27 -6.08 13.00
CA PRO A 92 -10.98 -5.81 11.60
C PRO A 92 -12.19 -6.15 10.72
N HIS A 93 -12.46 -5.30 9.72
CA HIS A 93 -13.49 -5.52 8.72
C HIS A 93 -12.86 -6.08 7.45
N SER A 94 -13.44 -7.15 6.92
CA SER A 94 -12.93 -7.87 5.74
C SER A 94 -13.85 -7.65 4.55
N TYR A 95 -13.29 -7.29 3.41
CA TYR A 95 -14.01 -7.04 2.17
C TYR A 95 -13.40 -7.87 1.04
N THR A 96 -14.25 -8.37 0.15
CA THR A 96 -13.82 -8.97 -1.11
C THR A 96 -14.62 -8.31 -2.20
N VAL A 97 -13.94 -7.63 -3.12
CA VAL A 97 -14.56 -6.98 -4.27
C VAL A 97 -14.27 -7.82 -5.50
N GLY A 98 -15.31 -8.21 -6.24
CA GLY A 98 -15.17 -8.97 -7.48
C GLY A 98 -14.41 -8.17 -8.56
N ALA A 99 -14.06 -8.83 -9.66
CA ALA A 99 -13.37 -8.16 -10.76
C ALA A 99 -14.33 -7.23 -11.51
N GLY A 100 -13.99 -5.96 -11.64
CA GLY A 100 -14.86 -4.93 -12.23
C GLY A 100 -16.03 -4.49 -11.34
N ASP A 101 -16.08 -4.95 -10.10
CA ASP A 101 -17.15 -4.64 -9.16
C ASP A 101 -16.78 -3.48 -8.24
N GLU A 102 -17.81 -2.93 -7.58
CA GLU A 102 -17.71 -1.90 -6.55
C GLU A 102 -18.37 -2.39 -5.25
N LEU A 103 -17.83 -1.97 -4.10
CA LEU A 103 -18.42 -2.22 -2.79
C LEU A 103 -18.33 -0.97 -1.93
N ARG A 104 -19.42 -0.59 -1.27
CA ARG A 104 -19.43 0.50 -0.29
C ARG A 104 -19.11 -0.01 1.11
N ALA A 105 -18.14 0.63 1.76
CA ALA A 105 -17.81 0.40 3.17
C ALA A 105 -18.09 1.66 3.98
N THR A 106 -18.66 1.49 5.18
CA THR A 106 -19.00 2.60 6.08
C THR A 106 -18.59 2.26 7.50
N TRP A 107 -17.87 3.18 8.13
CA TRP A 107 -17.47 3.09 9.54
C TRP A 107 -18.00 4.31 10.29
N PRO A 108 -18.92 4.13 11.26
CA PRO A 108 -19.40 5.22 12.11
C PRO A 108 -18.25 5.86 12.90
N VAL A 109 -18.24 7.19 12.98
CA VAL A 109 -17.26 7.97 13.75
C VAL A 109 -17.95 9.13 14.48
N THR A 110 -17.64 9.32 15.76
CA THR A 110 -18.29 10.34 16.61
C THR A 110 -17.30 11.32 17.25
N GLY A 111 -16.01 11.00 17.27
CA GLY A 111 -14.94 11.83 17.81
C GLY A 111 -13.69 11.73 16.95
N ASP A 112 -12.54 11.54 17.59
CA ASP A 112 -11.32 11.17 16.89
C ASP A 112 -11.50 9.83 16.20
N TYR A 113 -10.85 9.66 15.05
CA TYR A 113 -10.88 8.42 14.30
C TYR A 113 -9.54 8.19 13.58
N ASP A 114 -9.20 6.92 13.38
CA ASP A 114 -8.05 6.48 12.60
C ASP A 114 -8.33 5.08 12.01
N ILE A 115 -8.51 5.02 10.69
CA ILE A 115 -8.95 3.83 9.95
C ILE A 115 -7.93 3.51 8.87
N HIS A 116 -7.39 2.30 8.91
CA HIS A 116 -6.37 1.79 8.00
C HIS A 116 -6.97 0.73 7.09
N LEU A 117 -6.97 0.96 5.79
CA LEU A 117 -7.45 0.01 4.79
C LEU A 117 -6.27 -0.56 4.02
N HIS A 118 -6.06 -1.87 4.12
CA HIS A 118 -5.00 -2.60 3.44
C HIS A 118 -5.56 -3.44 2.31
N GLY A 119 -4.82 -3.51 1.20
CA GLY A 119 -5.12 -4.36 0.05
C GLY A 119 -3.86 -5.00 -0.54
N PRO A 120 -4.00 -5.76 -1.63
CA PRO A 120 -2.89 -6.38 -2.33
C PRO A 120 -1.94 -5.33 -2.92
N ASN A 121 -0.73 -5.78 -3.28
CA ASN A 121 0.26 -4.99 -4.00
C ASN A 121 0.62 -3.65 -3.32
N GLY A 122 0.68 -3.67 -1.98
CA GLY A 122 0.99 -2.50 -1.16
C GLY A 122 -0.11 -1.43 -1.12
N PHE A 123 -1.31 -1.73 -1.64
CA PHE A 123 -2.45 -0.82 -1.57
C PHE A 123 -2.77 -0.49 -0.11
N PHE A 124 -2.75 0.79 0.21
CA PHE A 124 -3.03 1.30 1.54
C PHE A 124 -3.77 2.63 1.50
N ARG A 125 -4.78 2.77 2.35
CA ARG A 125 -5.43 4.05 2.65
C ARG A 125 -5.50 4.25 4.16
N ARG A 126 -5.26 5.47 4.62
CA ARG A 126 -5.51 5.88 6.01
C ARG A 126 -6.47 7.06 6.03
N TYR A 127 -7.49 6.97 6.88
CA TYR A 127 -8.41 8.06 7.18
C TYR A 127 -8.28 8.36 8.66
N ALA A 128 -7.69 9.50 9.00
CA ALA A 128 -7.60 9.96 10.37
C ALA A 128 -8.04 11.42 10.51
N GLY A 129 -8.61 11.75 11.66
CA GLY A 129 -9.14 13.09 11.92
C GLY A 129 -10.12 13.09 13.07
N HIS A 130 -10.95 14.14 13.11
CA HIS A 130 -11.98 14.31 14.12
C HIS A 130 -13.33 14.60 13.45
N ALA A 131 -14.35 13.79 13.74
CA ALA A 131 -15.65 13.83 13.08
C ALA A 131 -16.33 15.22 13.14
N GLY A 132 -16.14 15.95 14.24
CA GLY A 132 -16.69 17.27 14.45
C GLY A 132 -16.07 18.37 13.57
N THR A 133 -14.79 18.25 13.18
CA THR A 133 -14.01 19.32 12.54
C THR A 133 -13.49 18.96 11.15
N ASP A 134 -13.55 17.69 10.75
CA ASP A 134 -13.11 17.27 9.43
C ASP A 134 -14.04 17.82 8.32
N ARG A 135 -13.50 18.73 7.53
CA ARG A 135 -14.15 19.36 6.37
C ARG A 135 -13.30 19.26 5.10
N VAL A 136 -12.19 18.53 5.12
CA VAL A 136 -11.29 18.41 3.98
C VAL A 136 -11.63 17.14 3.22
N ARG A 137 -11.64 17.21 1.89
CA ARG A 137 -11.85 16.06 1.01
C ARG A 137 -10.69 15.95 0.04
N VAL A 138 -10.20 14.74 -0.13
CA VAL A 138 -9.05 14.44 -0.98
C VAL A 138 -9.46 13.38 -1.98
N GLN A 139 -9.29 13.68 -3.26
CA GLN A 139 -9.46 12.73 -4.33
C GLN A 139 -8.10 12.47 -4.98
N VAL A 140 -7.67 11.22 -4.97
CA VAL A 140 -6.47 10.76 -5.66
C VAL A 140 -6.90 9.92 -6.84
N THR A 141 -6.58 10.34 -8.06
CA THR A 141 -7.01 9.64 -9.27
C THR A 141 -5.81 9.39 -10.17
N ARG A 142 -5.71 8.16 -10.69
CA ARG A 142 -4.72 7.82 -11.71
C ARG A 142 -5.03 8.53 -13.02
N LEU A 143 -4.03 9.14 -13.62
CA LEU A 143 -4.16 9.81 -14.91
C LEU A 143 -4.05 8.79 -16.06
N GLY A 144 -5.19 8.30 -16.53
CA GLY A 144 -5.28 7.30 -17.58
C GLY A 144 -4.54 6.01 -17.20
N SER A 145 -3.78 5.44 -18.14
CA SER A 145 -2.90 4.29 -17.91
C SER A 145 -1.48 4.67 -17.46
N SER A 146 -1.21 5.95 -17.19
CA SER A 146 0.13 6.42 -16.81
C SER A 146 0.49 6.07 -15.36
N GLN A 147 1.77 6.25 -14.99
CA GLN A 147 2.25 6.17 -13.61
C GLN A 147 2.16 7.53 -12.90
N ARG A 148 1.11 8.30 -13.19
CA ARG A 148 0.88 9.61 -12.58
C ARG A 148 -0.45 9.65 -11.84
N LEU A 149 -0.45 10.33 -10.70
CA LEU A 149 -1.62 10.60 -9.89
C LEU A 149 -1.94 12.09 -9.93
N SER A 150 -3.22 12.42 -9.96
CA SER A 150 -3.73 13.75 -9.67
C SER A 150 -4.33 13.74 -8.27
N VAL A 151 -3.86 14.64 -7.41
CA VAL A 151 -4.36 14.85 -6.06
C VAL A 151 -5.15 16.16 -6.03
N ALA A 152 -6.48 16.05 -6.01
CA ALA A 152 -7.38 17.16 -5.86
C ALA A 152 -7.83 17.28 -4.41
N VAL A 153 -7.83 18.51 -3.88
CA VAL A 153 -8.25 18.80 -2.51
C VAL A 153 -9.37 19.82 -2.53
N HIS A 154 -10.44 19.52 -1.80
CA HIS A 154 -11.46 20.49 -1.44
C HIS A 154 -11.37 20.76 0.06
N ALA A 155 -11.16 22.02 0.43
CA ALA A 155 -11.01 22.44 1.82
C ALA A 155 -11.71 23.79 2.06
N PRO A 156 -12.13 24.09 3.30
CA PRO A 156 -12.65 25.40 3.66
C PRO A 156 -11.68 26.53 3.34
N ARG A 157 -12.21 27.74 3.11
CA ARG A 157 -11.40 28.93 2.87
C ARG A 157 -10.49 29.18 4.08
N GLY A 158 -9.20 29.39 3.82
CA GLY A 158 -8.19 29.64 4.85
C GLY A 158 -7.56 28.37 5.45
N THR A 159 -8.02 27.18 5.05
CA THR A 159 -7.35 25.92 5.41
C THR A 159 -6.16 25.68 4.49
N THR A 160 -4.96 25.66 5.06
CA THR A 160 -3.76 25.23 4.34
C THR A 160 -3.69 23.71 4.35
N VAL A 161 -3.60 23.11 3.16
CA VAL A 161 -3.44 21.66 2.98
C VAL A 161 -2.13 21.39 2.26
N ALA A 162 -1.39 20.38 2.69
CA ALA A 162 -0.15 19.96 2.03
C ALA A 162 -0.19 18.47 1.68
N VAL A 163 0.41 18.12 0.55
CA VAL A 163 0.72 16.74 0.15
C VAL A 163 2.21 16.50 0.38
N GLU A 164 2.51 15.48 1.16
CA GLU A 164 3.86 14.95 1.39
C GLU A 164 4.01 13.67 0.57
N ASN A 165 5.04 13.60 -0.28
CA ASN A 165 5.40 12.40 -1.01
C ASN A 165 6.65 11.78 -0.39
N ALA A 166 6.58 10.54 0.10
CA ALA A 166 7.71 9.86 0.72
C ALA A 166 8.91 9.65 -0.23
N TYR A 167 8.68 9.69 -1.54
CA TYR A 167 9.72 9.60 -2.58
C TYR A 167 10.14 10.97 -3.15
N GLY A 168 9.59 12.06 -2.60
CA GLY A 168 9.83 13.40 -3.09
C GLY A 168 9.86 14.40 -1.94
N GLY A 169 9.01 15.41 -2.02
CA GLY A 169 8.93 16.46 -1.02
C GLY A 169 7.50 16.82 -0.65
N ARG A 170 7.38 17.91 0.10
CA ARG A 170 6.11 18.50 0.53
C ARG A 170 5.68 19.61 -0.43
N THR A 171 4.42 19.58 -0.85
CA THR A 171 3.81 20.60 -1.70
C THR A 171 2.54 21.12 -1.04
N VAL A 172 2.44 22.44 -0.85
CA VAL A 172 1.18 23.07 -0.42
C VAL A 172 0.20 23.07 -1.58
N VAL A 173 -1.01 22.59 -1.36
CA VAL A 173 -2.04 22.46 -2.38
C VAL A 173 -2.70 23.82 -2.63
N GLY A 174 -2.76 24.21 -3.90
CA GLY A 174 -3.48 25.41 -4.35
C GLY A 174 -4.85 25.09 -4.96
N ALA A 175 -5.34 25.96 -5.84
CA ALA A 175 -6.62 25.74 -6.54
C ALA A 175 -6.57 24.63 -7.60
N ARG A 176 -5.38 24.22 -8.05
CA ARG A 176 -5.20 23.18 -9.05
C ARG A 176 -4.72 21.88 -8.39
N PRO A 177 -5.10 20.71 -8.93
CA PRO A 177 -4.59 19.44 -8.44
C PRO A 177 -3.07 19.36 -8.50
N VAL A 178 -2.47 18.70 -7.52
CA VAL A 178 -1.04 18.35 -7.52
C VAL A 178 -0.86 17.09 -8.34
N VAL A 179 0.04 17.10 -9.32
CA VAL A 179 0.40 15.91 -10.09
C VAL A 179 1.62 15.26 -9.48
N VAL A 180 1.51 13.97 -9.16
CA VAL A 180 2.62 13.15 -8.67
C VAL A 180 3.01 12.17 -9.77
N ASP A 181 4.29 12.20 -10.14
CA ASP A 181 4.89 11.23 -11.06
C ASP A 181 5.61 10.12 -10.28
N ALA A 182 5.11 8.89 -10.41
CA ALA A 182 5.66 7.70 -9.77
C ALA A 182 6.52 6.86 -10.74
N SER A 183 6.82 7.36 -11.94
CA SER A 183 7.65 6.61 -12.90
C SER A 183 9.08 6.38 -12.38
N GLY A 184 9.65 7.37 -11.67
CA GLY A 184 10.98 7.26 -11.05
C GLY A 184 11.09 6.20 -9.95
N THR A 185 9.96 5.74 -9.43
CA THR A 185 9.86 4.69 -8.40
C THR A 185 9.24 3.42 -8.97
N GLY A 186 9.17 3.26 -10.30
CA GLY A 186 8.61 2.08 -10.94
C GLY A 186 7.09 1.93 -10.76
N GLY A 187 6.38 3.00 -10.38
CA GLY A 187 4.94 3.04 -10.14
C GLY A 187 4.55 3.11 -8.66
N TRP A 188 5.50 3.00 -7.73
CA TRP A 188 5.24 3.07 -6.29
C TRP A 188 4.97 4.50 -5.82
N TYR A 189 3.94 4.69 -5.00
CA TYR A 189 3.61 5.97 -4.41
C TYR A 189 3.26 5.81 -2.93
N ASP A 190 3.58 6.84 -2.13
CA ASP A 190 3.23 6.97 -0.71
C ASP A 190 3.04 8.46 -0.45
N LEU A 191 1.78 8.86 -0.35
CA LEU A 191 1.32 10.23 -0.22
C LEU A 191 0.61 10.41 1.12
N THR A 192 0.96 11.45 1.86
CA THR A 192 0.23 11.88 3.05
C THR A 192 -0.30 13.29 2.83
N VAL A 193 -1.60 13.48 3.03
CA VAL A 193 -2.26 14.78 2.92
C VAL A 193 -2.67 15.23 4.32
N VAL A 194 -2.23 16.42 4.71
CA VAL A 194 -2.44 17.01 6.04
C VAL A 194 -3.02 18.41 5.91
N ALA A 195 -3.86 18.81 6.87
CA ALA A 195 -4.38 20.16 6.97
C ALA A 195 -3.84 20.82 8.25
N ASP A 196 -3.18 21.98 8.09
CA ASP A 196 -2.44 22.63 9.17
C ASP A 196 -3.37 23.00 10.34
N GLY A 197 -2.89 22.76 11.57
CA GLY A 197 -3.64 23.07 12.80
C GLY A 197 -4.84 22.16 13.08
N THR A 198 -4.96 21.04 12.37
CA THR A 198 -6.05 20.07 12.54
C THR A 198 -5.52 18.65 12.70
N PRO A 199 -6.30 17.70 13.27
CA PRO A 199 -5.94 16.29 13.30
C PRO A 199 -6.14 15.57 11.95
N PHE A 200 -6.57 16.28 10.90
CA PHE A 200 -6.87 15.68 9.60
C PHE A 200 -5.63 15.05 8.94
N LEU A 201 -5.76 13.79 8.54
CA LEU A 201 -4.78 13.09 7.74
C LEU A 201 -5.47 12.12 6.77
N ARG A 202 -4.98 12.11 5.53
CA ARG A 202 -5.25 11.06 4.55
C ARG A 202 -3.94 10.49 4.06
N ALA A 203 -3.74 9.18 4.14
CA ALA A 203 -2.57 8.54 3.52
C ALA A 203 -3.01 7.66 2.36
N PHE A 204 -2.23 7.67 1.28
CA PHE A 204 -2.45 6.91 0.06
C PHE A 204 -1.13 6.28 -0.35
N ALA A 205 -1.01 4.96 -0.22
CA ALA A 205 0.13 4.23 -0.77
C ALA A 205 -0.32 3.08 -1.66
N GLY A 206 0.58 2.67 -2.55
CA GLY A 206 0.33 1.57 -3.47
C GLY A 206 1.25 1.60 -4.68
N HIS A 207 0.88 0.80 -5.68
CA HIS A 207 1.61 0.66 -6.93
C HIS A 207 0.69 0.85 -8.13
N LEU A 208 1.09 1.69 -9.07
CA LEU A 208 0.39 1.92 -10.34
C LEU A 208 0.79 0.86 -11.36
N GLU A 209 -0.02 -0.20 -11.44
CA GLU A 209 0.21 -1.33 -12.34
C GLU A 209 0.07 -0.94 -13.81
N THR A 210 1.08 -1.33 -14.61
CA THR A 210 1.14 -1.06 -16.07
C THR A 210 1.07 -2.33 -16.90
N GLY A 211 1.01 -3.51 -16.26
CA GLY A 211 1.06 -4.81 -16.95
C GLY A 211 2.47 -5.24 -17.38
N HIS A 212 3.50 -4.44 -17.08
CA HIS A 212 4.89 -4.76 -17.37
C HIS A 212 5.67 -5.13 -16.10
N PRO A 213 6.76 -5.91 -16.21
CA PRO A 213 7.69 -6.12 -15.11
C PRO A 213 8.11 -4.80 -14.44
N SER A 214 8.18 -4.80 -13.11
CA SER A 214 8.59 -3.65 -12.31
C SER A 214 9.57 -4.08 -11.22
N VAL A 215 9.63 -3.35 -10.13
CA VAL A 215 10.49 -3.56 -8.96
C VAL A 215 9.64 -3.68 -7.70
N SER A 216 10.18 -4.32 -6.67
CA SER A 216 9.62 -4.27 -5.32
C SER A 216 9.66 -2.83 -4.78
N GLU A 217 8.82 -2.56 -3.79
CA GLU A 217 8.71 -1.26 -3.13
C GLU A 217 10.10 -0.67 -2.71
N PRO A 218 10.61 0.44 -3.29
CA PRO A 218 11.95 0.98 -3.01
C PRO A 218 12.23 1.45 -1.58
N ALA A 219 11.22 1.77 -0.78
CA ALA A 219 11.36 2.13 0.63
C ALA A 219 11.07 0.95 1.59
N LEU A 220 10.81 -0.25 1.08
CA LEU A 220 10.68 -1.46 1.90
C LEU A 220 11.94 -1.64 2.77
N GLY A 221 11.77 -1.67 4.09
CA GLY A 221 12.87 -1.84 5.04
C GLY A 221 13.60 -0.56 5.43
N ARG A 222 13.20 0.61 4.91
CA ARG A 222 13.66 1.90 5.45
C ARG A 222 12.85 2.23 6.70
N THR A 223 13.49 2.26 7.86
CA THR A 223 12.92 2.98 9.01
C THR A 223 12.87 4.46 8.67
N ARG A 224 11.68 5.09 8.74
CA ARG A 224 11.59 6.55 8.79
C ARG A 224 12.39 6.98 10.03
N GLY A 225 13.49 7.70 9.81
CA GLY A 225 14.36 8.20 10.87
C GLY A 225 13.68 9.25 11.72
#